data_AF-A0A6J7EBI3-F1
#
_entry.id   AF-A0A6J7EBI3-F1
#
_cell.length_a   1.000
_cell.length_b   1.000
_cell.length_c   1.000
_cell.angle_alpha   90.00
_cell.angle_beta   90.00
_cell.angle_gamma   90.00
#
_symmetry.space_group_name_H-M   'P 1'
#
loop_
_entity.id
_entity.type
_entity.pdbx_description
1 polymer ?
#
loop_
_entity_poly.entity_id
_entity_poly.type
_entity_poly.pdbx_seq_one_letter_code
_entity_poly.pdbx_strand_id
1 'polypeptide(L)'
;MANARAKAKKKRRKKKGTKARGPAIFLILMFVAAGVLLIAQIQKSPGSETTPIGIDSTTIAPGVDLSTAPINTDASSTSGTDPSNLGNPVTVHSDTLGDLDVDQVIDDWTGVDSPQLPDTISQVDASTVENSYINGNLPDGFYVGYLVSVNDETEQGFTFDIRSSTDETIPVTSGQQLYPAYVSSLIYVSLRTTSDANTAISAAKYFELAQSNIAEFVIPKTDLSALVTGTYMLLTVIDGTVIAAEGINAN
;
A
#
# COMPACT_ATOMS: atom_id res chain seq x y z
N MET A 1 7.43 -52.39 47.33
CA MET A 1 7.92 -52.22 45.94
C MET A 1 7.52 -50.83 45.46
N ALA A 2 8.44 -50.16 44.75
CA ALA A 2 8.60 -48.72 44.75
C ALA A 2 7.70 -47.94 43.76
N ASN A 3 7.28 -46.75 44.21
CA ASN A 3 6.75 -45.66 43.38
C ASN A 3 7.89 -45.00 42.58
N ALA A 4 7.66 -44.68 41.30
CA ALA A 4 8.49 -43.72 40.57
C ALA A 4 7.64 -42.87 39.60
N ARG A 5 7.24 -41.69 40.09
CA ARG A 5 6.81 -40.54 39.29
C ARG A 5 8.05 -39.91 38.65
N ALA A 6 8.13 -39.87 37.32
CA ALA A 6 9.13 -39.08 36.63
C ALA A 6 8.58 -37.67 36.33
N LYS A 7 9.01 -36.68 37.13
CA LYS A 7 8.90 -35.25 36.79
C LYS A 7 10.15 -34.84 36.02
N ALA A 8 10.02 -34.47 34.75
CA ALA A 8 11.10 -33.86 33.98
C ALA A 8 10.91 -32.34 33.90
N LYS A 9 11.98 -31.61 34.25
CA LYS A 9 12.05 -30.19 34.55
C LYS A 9 11.95 -29.30 33.31
N LYS A 10 11.13 -28.26 33.43
CA LYS A 10 11.00 -27.07 32.57
C LYS A 10 12.36 -26.37 32.41
N LYS A 11 12.96 -26.41 31.21
CA LYS A 11 14.13 -25.57 30.86
C LYS A 11 13.65 -24.31 30.14
N ARG A 12 13.54 -23.21 30.90
CA ARG A 12 13.40 -21.84 30.37
C ARG A 12 14.67 -21.48 29.59
N ARG A 13 14.60 -21.40 28.26
CA ARG A 13 15.64 -20.74 27.45
C ARG A 13 15.36 -19.25 27.43
N LYS A 14 16.35 -18.47 27.88
CA LYS A 14 16.34 -17.00 27.89
C LYS A 14 16.35 -16.49 26.44
N LYS A 15 15.34 -15.70 26.07
CA LYS A 15 15.25 -14.94 24.81
C LYS A 15 16.39 -13.90 24.82
N LYS A 16 17.36 -14.03 23.91
CA LYS A 16 18.35 -12.97 23.64
C LYS A 16 17.63 -11.92 22.79
N GLY A 17 17.55 -10.71 23.32
CA GLY A 17 16.99 -9.56 22.60
C GLY A 17 17.91 -9.13 21.45
N THR A 18 17.32 -8.89 20.29
CA THR A 18 17.93 -8.17 19.19
C THR A 18 16.92 -7.15 18.66
N LYS A 19 17.03 -5.96 19.26
CA LYS A 19 16.90 -4.62 18.67
C LYS A 19 15.76 -4.40 17.68
N ALA A 20 14.70 -3.79 18.20
CA ALA A 20 13.75 -2.98 17.45
C ALA A 20 14.49 -2.00 16.53
N ARG A 21 14.21 -2.08 15.24
CA ARG A 21 14.43 -0.99 14.29
C ARG A 21 13.05 -0.37 14.04
N GLY A 22 12.99 0.95 14.21
CA GLY A 22 11.77 1.72 14.44
C GLY A 22 10.81 1.85 13.24
N PRO A 23 9.76 2.68 13.41
CA PRO A 23 8.61 2.73 12.52
C PRO A 23 8.95 3.59 11.29
N ALA A 24 8.86 3.00 10.10
CA ALA A 24 9.15 3.68 8.85
C ALA A 24 7.96 3.63 7.88
N ILE A 25 6.72 3.73 8.37
CA ILE A 25 5.53 3.77 7.51
C ILE A 25 4.50 4.75 8.11
N PHE A 26 4.77 6.05 7.99
CA PHE A 26 3.81 7.11 8.34
C PHE A 26 3.62 8.15 7.22
N LEU A 27 3.95 7.80 5.97
CA LEU A 27 3.98 8.74 4.83
C LEU A 27 3.27 8.21 3.57
N ILE A 28 2.06 7.66 3.71
CA ILE A 28 1.22 7.33 2.53
C ILE A 28 -0.09 8.17 2.48
N LEU A 29 -0.47 8.84 3.58
CA LEU A 29 -1.74 9.60 3.64
C LEU A 29 -1.66 11.07 3.18
N MET A 30 -0.52 11.60 2.74
CA MET A 30 -0.39 13.03 2.39
C MET A 30 -0.52 13.37 0.89
N PHE A 31 -0.60 12.40 -0.02
CA PHE A 31 -0.66 12.70 -1.47
C PHE A 31 -2.08 12.68 -2.08
N VAL A 32 -3.10 12.17 -1.38
CA VAL A 32 -4.47 12.12 -1.92
C VAL A 32 -5.17 13.50 -1.85
N ALA A 33 -4.78 14.37 -0.92
CA ALA A 33 -5.45 15.67 -0.74
C ALA A 33 -5.05 16.76 -1.76
N ALA A 34 -3.90 16.63 -2.44
CA ALA A 34 -3.45 17.64 -3.41
C ALA A 34 -3.93 17.37 -4.86
N GLY A 35 -4.25 16.11 -5.20
CA GLY A 35 -4.72 15.74 -6.54
C GLY A 35 -6.17 16.15 -6.84
N VAL A 36 -7.03 16.19 -5.82
CA VAL A 36 -8.46 16.51 -5.97
C VAL A 36 -8.70 18.01 -6.22
N LEU A 37 -7.79 18.89 -5.78
CA LEU A 37 -7.97 20.35 -5.93
C LEU A 37 -7.67 20.86 -7.35
N LEU A 38 -6.87 20.15 -8.15
CA LEU A 38 -6.52 20.59 -9.51
C LEU A 38 -7.62 20.29 -10.54
N ILE A 39 -8.38 19.20 -10.36
CA ILE A 39 -9.42 18.77 -11.30
C ILE A 39 -10.68 19.63 -11.17
N ALA A 40 -10.98 20.14 -9.96
CA ALA A 40 -12.16 20.97 -9.72
C ALA A 40 -12.08 22.38 -10.34
N GLN A 41 -10.89 22.87 -10.71
CA GLN A 41 -10.73 24.20 -11.34
C GLN A 41 -10.87 24.18 -12.88
N ILE A 42 -10.85 23.01 -13.52
CA ILE A 42 -10.94 22.91 -14.99
C ILE A 42 -12.39 22.88 -15.50
N GLN A 43 -13.38 22.58 -14.65
CA GLN A 43 -14.79 22.45 -15.06
C GLN A 43 -15.67 23.71 -14.90
N LYS A 44 -15.12 24.85 -14.46
CA LYS A 44 -15.88 26.12 -14.44
C LYS A 44 -15.31 27.12 -15.44
N SER A 45 -15.71 26.94 -16.69
CA SER A 45 -15.62 27.99 -17.70
C SER A 45 -17.03 28.51 -17.99
N PRO A 46 -17.28 29.83 -17.89
CA PRO A 46 -18.36 30.48 -18.62
C PRO A 46 -17.80 31.40 -19.73
N GLY A 47 -18.23 31.13 -20.96
CA GLY A 47 -18.71 32.11 -21.95
C GLY A 47 -17.81 33.29 -22.37
N SER A 48 -17.19 33.13 -23.54
CA SER A 48 -17.03 34.08 -24.66
C SER A 48 -17.46 35.54 -24.47
N GLU A 49 -16.57 36.50 -24.75
CA GLU A 49 -16.80 37.57 -25.75
C GLU A 49 -15.47 38.03 -26.40
N THR A 50 -15.61 38.52 -27.63
CA THR A 50 -14.65 38.72 -28.72
C THR A 50 -13.81 39.99 -28.63
N THR A 51 -12.53 39.94 -29.05
CA THR A 51 -11.91 40.93 -29.97
C THR A 51 -10.53 40.43 -30.46
N PRO A 52 -10.22 40.49 -31.77
CA PRO A 52 -8.95 40.02 -32.32
C PRO A 52 -7.96 41.18 -32.55
N ILE A 53 -6.73 41.06 -32.07
CA ILE A 53 -5.57 41.89 -32.47
C ILE A 53 -4.37 40.92 -32.43
N GLY A 54 -3.72 40.52 -33.52
CA GLY A 54 -3.24 41.30 -34.66
C GLY A 54 -1.72 41.33 -34.55
N ILE A 55 -1.03 40.39 -35.21
CA ILE A 55 0.43 40.32 -35.23
C ILE A 55 0.96 41.25 -36.34
N ASP A 56 2.02 41.98 -36.01
CA ASP A 56 3.02 42.65 -36.85
C ASP A 56 3.01 44.19 -37.08
N SER A 57 4.26 44.69 -37.00
CA SER A 57 4.85 45.98 -37.41
C SER A 57 4.73 47.22 -36.51
N THR A 58 5.76 47.35 -35.65
CA THR A 58 6.64 48.52 -35.52
C THR A 58 6.04 49.86 -35.05
N THR A 59 6.20 50.14 -33.76
CA THR A 59 6.52 51.50 -33.29
C THR A 59 7.61 51.39 -32.23
N ILE A 60 8.79 51.88 -32.57
CA ILE A 60 10.00 51.86 -31.75
C ILE A 60 9.85 52.87 -30.61
N ALA A 61 9.92 52.39 -29.36
CA ALA A 61 10.26 53.21 -28.20
C ALA A 61 11.76 53.02 -27.90
N PRO A 62 12.53 54.08 -27.63
CA PRO A 62 13.98 53.98 -27.55
C PRO A 62 14.42 53.39 -26.21
N GLY A 63 15.32 52.40 -26.30
CA GLY A 63 16.33 52.14 -25.27
C GLY A 63 15.91 51.24 -24.11
N VAL A 64 15.83 49.93 -24.36
CA VAL A 64 16.31 48.92 -23.40
C VAL A 64 16.93 47.78 -24.21
N ASP A 65 18.26 47.68 -24.14
CA ASP A 65 19.08 46.64 -24.73
C ASP A 65 18.89 45.32 -23.95
N LEU A 66 18.56 44.24 -24.66
CA LEU A 66 18.70 42.87 -24.17
C LEU A 66 20.15 42.43 -24.38
N SER A 67 21.01 42.69 -23.39
CA SER A 67 22.31 42.02 -23.26
C SER A 67 22.90 42.33 -21.88
N THR A 68 23.45 41.31 -21.22
CA THR A 68 24.22 41.36 -19.95
C THR A 68 23.43 41.53 -18.64
N ALA A 69 23.18 40.40 -17.97
CA ALA A 69 22.99 40.41 -16.53
C ALA A 69 24.31 40.85 -15.85
N PRO A 70 24.32 41.80 -14.89
CA PRO A 70 25.55 42.19 -14.21
C PRO A 70 25.93 41.12 -13.18
N ILE A 71 27.07 40.48 -13.39
CA ILE A 71 27.85 39.84 -12.33
C ILE A 71 28.38 40.98 -11.46
N ASN A 72 27.83 41.16 -10.26
CA ASN A 72 28.43 42.06 -9.27
C ASN A 72 29.42 41.27 -8.41
N THR A 73 30.65 41.16 -8.91
CA THR A 73 31.84 40.84 -8.12
C THR A 73 32.31 42.12 -7.45
N ASP A 74 32.06 42.26 -6.15
CA ASP A 74 32.89 43.10 -5.30
C ASP A 74 33.46 42.27 -4.15
N ALA A 75 34.76 42.05 -4.26
CA ALA A 75 35.61 41.40 -3.28
C ALA A 75 35.89 42.39 -2.14
N SER A 76 35.59 41.99 -0.90
CA SER A 76 36.30 42.52 0.27
C SER A 76 37.12 41.40 0.87
N SER A 77 38.43 41.49 0.64
CA SER A 77 39.47 40.63 1.16
C SER A 77 39.55 40.71 2.68
N THR A 78 39.36 39.59 3.38
CA THR A 78 40.05 39.33 4.65
C THR A 78 40.37 37.85 4.85
N SER A 79 41.66 37.60 5.10
CA SER A 79 42.29 36.40 5.64
C SER A 79 42.21 35.10 4.82
N GLY A 80 43.26 34.86 4.03
CA GLY A 80 43.57 33.55 3.48
C GLY A 80 43.80 32.53 4.60
N THR A 81 42.92 31.53 4.66
CA THR A 81 43.28 30.24 5.23
C THR A 81 43.93 29.42 4.13
N ASP A 82 45.20 29.10 4.33
CA ASP A 82 46.01 28.20 3.51
C ASP A 82 45.21 26.91 3.15
N PRO A 83 44.93 26.64 1.87
CA PRO A 83 44.17 25.45 1.45
C PRO A 83 44.98 24.15 1.56
N SER A 84 46.25 24.21 2.00
CA SER A 84 47.13 23.03 2.10
C SER A 84 46.73 22.02 3.19
N ASN A 85 45.75 22.34 4.04
CA ASN A 85 45.19 21.43 5.06
C ASN A 85 43.74 20.99 4.76
N LEU A 86 43.24 21.27 3.55
CA LEU A 86 42.05 20.60 3.04
C LEU A 86 42.55 19.29 2.40
N GLY A 87 42.38 18.18 3.13
CA GLY A 87 42.75 16.85 2.64
C GLY A 87 42.24 16.60 1.23
N ASN A 88 42.89 15.68 0.50
CA ASN A 88 42.64 15.39 -0.91
C ASN A 88 41.16 15.53 -1.31
N PRO A 89 40.84 16.15 -2.47
CA PRO A 89 39.47 16.29 -2.94
C PRO A 89 38.76 14.95 -2.87
N VAL A 90 37.65 14.88 -2.13
CA VAL A 90 36.78 13.71 -2.17
C VAL A 90 36.12 13.73 -3.54
N THR A 91 36.54 12.81 -4.42
CA THR A 91 35.85 12.56 -5.66
C THR A 91 34.49 11.98 -5.31
N VAL A 92 33.47 12.82 -5.31
CA VAL A 92 32.08 12.36 -5.23
C VAL A 92 31.78 11.72 -6.57
N HIS A 93 31.73 10.40 -6.60
CA HIS A 93 31.05 9.71 -7.69
C HIS A 93 29.58 10.06 -7.49
N SER A 94 29.04 10.89 -8.40
CA SER A 94 27.61 10.92 -8.62
C SER A 94 27.25 9.51 -9.06
N ASP A 95 26.84 8.68 -8.11
CA ASP A 95 26.10 7.49 -8.48
C ASP A 95 24.93 8.01 -9.31
N THR A 96 24.80 7.42 -10.49
CA THR A 96 23.76 7.79 -11.43
C THR A 96 22.46 7.65 -10.64
N LEU A 97 21.76 8.75 -10.40
CA LEU A 97 20.32 8.73 -10.21
C LEU A 97 19.71 8.16 -11.51
N GLY A 98 19.94 6.86 -11.73
CA GLY A 98 19.18 6.03 -12.63
C GLY A 98 17.83 5.91 -11.99
N ASP A 99 16.81 6.26 -12.78
CA ASP A 99 15.43 5.82 -12.61
C ASP A 99 14.99 5.55 -11.15
N LEU A 100 14.50 6.61 -10.49
CA LEU A 100 13.52 6.46 -9.42
C LEU A 100 12.17 5.92 -9.95
N ASP A 101 12.19 4.98 -10.90
CA ASP A 101 11.17 3.96 -10.99
C ASP A 101 11.47 3.00 -9.84
N VAL A 102 11.21 3.46 -8.62
CA VAL A 102 11.10 2.54 -7.49
C VAL A 102 9.82 1.77 -7.71
N ASP A 103 9.89 0.76 -8.58
CA ASP A 103 8.97 -0.37 -8.53
C ASP A 103 9.20 -1.00 -7.15
N GLN A 104 8.52 -0.46 -6.13
CA GLN A 104 8.44 -1.06 -4.80
C GLN A 104 7.63 -2.35 -4.93
N VAL A 105 8.22 -3.35 -5.60
CA VAL A 105 7.75 -4.71 -5.56
C VAL A 105 7.98 -5.16 -4.13
N ILE A 106 6.89 -5.36 -3.40
CA ILE A 106 6.97 -5.99 -2.09
C ILE A 106 7.52 -7.39 -2.32
N ASP A 107 8.68 -7.67 -1.74
CA ASP A 107 9.23 -9.02 -1.75
C ASP A 107 8.22 -9.96 -1.09
N ASP A 108 7.81 -11.00 -1.82
CA ASP A 108 6.96 -12.05 -1.27
C ASP A 108 7.59 -12.57 0.02
N TRP A 109 6.73 -12.83 1.01
CA TRP A 109 7.11 -13.36 2.31
C TRP A 109 7.79 -12.36 3.26
N THR A 110 7.65 -11.06 2.99
CA THR A 110 8.10 -10.01 3.91
C THR A 110 7.22 -10.00 5.16
N GLY A 111 7.81 -10.25 6.34
CA GLY A 111 7.08 -10.16 7.60
C GLY A 111 6.59 -8.75 7.90
N VAL A 112 5.31 -8.62 8.24
CA VAL A 112 4.64 -7.35 8.56
C VAL A 112 3.76 -7.51 9.80
N ASP A 113 3.49 -6.40 10.49
CA ASP A 113 2.54 -6.41 11.60
C ASP A 113 1.13 -6.75 11.08
N SER A 114 0.31 -7.40 11.89
CA SER A 114 -1.09 -7.65 11.55
C SER A 114 -1.87 -6.33 11.47
N PRO A 115 -2.90 -6.26 10.61
CA PRO A 115 -3.68 -5.04 10.43
C PRO A 115 -4.30 -4.60 11.75
N GLN A 116 -4.29 -3.29 12.00
CA GLN A 116 -5.09 -2.70 13.07
C GLN A 116 -6.53 -2.58 12.56
N LEU A 117 -7.46 -3.29 13.19
CA LEU A 117 -8.87 -3.17 12.85
C LEU A 117 -9.37 -1.79 13.27
N PRO A 118 -10.08 -1.06 12.39
CA PRO A 118 -10.69 0.22 12.77
C PRO A 118 -11.81 -0.02 13.81
N ASP A 119 -12.10 1.02 14.60
CA ASP A 119 -13.20 0.99 15.59
C ASP A 119 -14.57 0.70 14.93
N THR A 120 -14.71 1.04 13.65
CA THR A 120 -15.92 0.83 12.85
C THR A 120 -15.56 0.13 11.54
N ILE A 121 -16.17 -1.04 11.32
CA ILE A 121 -16.16 -1.76 10.03
C ILE A 121 -17.41 -1.36 9.24
N SER A 122 -17.23 -1.00 7.98
CA SER A 122 -18.30 -0.66 7.06
C SER A 122 -19.25 -1.85 6.84
N GLN A 123 -20.53 -1.54 6.69
CA GLN A 123 -21.58 -2.52 6.48
C GLN A 123 -22.16 -2.38 5.08
N VAL A 124 -22.61 -3.49 4.53
CA VAL A 124 -23.30 -3.53 3.24
C VAL A 124 -24.78 -3.25 3.47
N ASP A 125 -25.37 -2.40 2.63
CA ASP A 125 -26.82 -2.23 2.61
C ASP A 125 -27.45 -3.49 2.01
N ALA A 126 -28.22 -4.23 2.81
CA ALA A 126 -28.86 -5.47 2.36
C ALA A 126 -29.78 -5.27 1.14
N SER A 127 -30.27 -4.06 0.89
CA SER A 127 -31.09 -3.75 -0.28
C SER A 127 -30.31 -3.74 -1.59
N THR A 128 -28.98 -3.63 -1.55
CA THR A 128 -28.12 -3.68 -2.74
C THR A 128 -27.71 -5.11 -3.09
N VAL A 129 -28.15 -6.13 -2.35
CA VAL A 129 -27.75 -7.53 -2.59
C VAL A 129 -28.78 -8.24 -3.47
N GLU A 130 -28.37 -8.67 -4.66
CA GLU A 130 -29.18 -9.39 -5.63
C GLU A 130 -28.52 -10.75 -5.96
N ASN A 131 -29.25 -11.85 -5.78
CA ASN A 131 -28.73 -13.21 -6.03
C ASN A 131 -27.38 -13.49 -5.33
N SER A 132 -27.23 -13.02 -4.09
CA SER A 132 -26.00 -13.07 -3.28
C SER A 132 -24.87 -12.12 -3.71
N TYR A 133 -25.00 -11.39 -4.82
CA TYR A 133 -24.00 -10.41 -5.24
C TYR A 133 -24.40 -9.01 -4.82
N ILE A 134 -23.44 -8.22 -4.36
CA ILE A 134 -23.65 -6.80 -4.12
C ILE A 134 -23.72 -6.11 -5.49
N ASN A 135 -24.86 -5.48 -5.77
CA ASN A 135 -25.14 -4.73 -6.98
C ASN A 135 -24.60 -3.30 -6.83
N GLY A 136 -23.61 -2.96 -7.66
CA GLY A 136 -22.94 -1.66 -7.65
C GLY A 136 -21.70 -1.60 -6.76
N ASN A 137 -21.15 -0.40 -6.62
CA ASN A 137 -19.89 -0.17 -5.92
C ASN A 137 -20.11 -0.03 -4.41
N LEU A 138 -19.23 -0.67 -3.63
CA LEU A 138 -19.10 -0.38 -2.21
C LEU A 138 -18.55 1.03 -2.00
N PRO A 139 -19.10 1.82 -1.05
CA PRO A 139 -18.49 3.06 -0.62
C PRO A 139 -17.08 2.85 -0.05
N ASP A 140 -16.26 3.90 -0.11
CA ASP A 140 -14.94 3.92 0.50
C ASP A 140 -14.98 3.51 1.97
N GLY A 141 -14.06 2.64 2.37
CA GLY A 141 -13.94 2.21 3.76
C GLY A 141 -13.32 0.85 3.94
N PHE A 142 -13.48 0.32 5.16
CA PHE A 142 -12.92 -0.95 5.58
C PHE A 142 -14.02 -1.98 5.77
N TYR A 143 -13.88 -3.13 5.12
CA TYR A 143 -14.85 -4.22 5.16
C TYR A 143 -14.17 -5.50 5.64
N VAL A 144 -14.93 -6.40 6.24
CA VAL A 144 -14.44 -7.75 6.55
C VAL A 144 -14.90 -8.68 5.42
N GLY A 145 -13.96 -9.38 4.80
CA GLY A 145 -14.22 -10.31 3.71
C GLY A 145 -13.75 -11.72 4.03
N TYR A 146 -14.47 -12.71 3.54
CA TYR A 146 -14.03 -14.11 3.51
C TYR A 146 -13.84 -14.56 2.06
N LEU A 147 -12.66 -15.10 1.72
CA LEU A 147 -12.39 -15.57 0.36
C LEU A 147 -13.27 -16.80 0.05
N VAL A 148 -14.13 -16.68 -0.96
CA VAL A 148 -15.04 -17.76 -1.41
C VAL A 148 -14.48 -18.49 -2.62
N SER A 149 -14.01 -17.74 -3.61
CA SER A 149 -13.54 -18.28 -4.88
C SER A 149 -12.58 -17.32 -5.57
N VAL A 150 -11.90 -17.83 -6.59
CA VAL A 150 -11.13 -17.05 -7.56
C VAL A 150 -11.77 -17.14 -8.94
N ASN A 151 -11.58 -16.12 -9.77
CA ASN A 151 -12.00 -16.07 -11.16
C ASN A 151 -10.78 -15.85 -12.06
N ASP A 152 -10.63 -16.66 -13.11
CA ASP A 152 -9.52 -16.59 -14.07
C ASP A 152 -9.96 -16.37 -15.53
N GLU A 153 -11.28 -16.27 -15.80
CA GLU A 153 -11.81 -16.37 -17.16
C GLU A 153 -11.70 -15.07 -17.97
N THR A 154 -11.94 -13.91 -17.34
CA THR A 154 -11.98 -12.60 -18.04
C THR A 154 -11.06 -11.59 -17.38
N GLU A 155 -11.20 -11.44 -16.07
CA GLU A 155 -10.32 -10.62 -15.25
C GLU A 155 -9.95 -11.42 -14.01
N GLN A 156 -8.64 -11.61 -13.81
CA GLN A 156 -8.15 -12.38 -12.68
C GLN A 156 -8.53 -11.68 -11.38
N GLY A 157 -9.19 -12.41 -10.49
CA GLY A 157 -9.68 -11.83 -9.25
C GLY A 157 -10.16 -12.84 -8.23
N PHE A 158 -10.64 -12.29 -7.13
CA PHE A 158 -11.16 -12.97 -5.98
C PHE A 158 -12.63 -12.59 -5.83
N THR A 159 -13.43 -13.53 -5.32
CA THR A 159 -14.77 -13.24 -4.81
C THR A 159 -14.71 -13.34 -3.31
N PHE A 160 -14.93 -12.21 -2.63
CA PHE A 160 -15.03 -12.14 -1.19
C PHE A 160 -16.49 -12.08 -0.77
N ASP A 161 -16.82 -12.80 0.30
CA ASP A 161 -18.09 -12.67 1.00
C ASP A 161 -17.95 -11.63 2.10
N ILE A 162 -18.64 -10.51 1.96
CA ILE A 162 -18.55 -9.38 2.89
C ILE A 162 -19.39 -9.66 4.14
N ARG A 163 -18.75 -9.59 5.31
CA ARG A 163 -19.32 -9.96 6.61
C ARG A 163 -19.42 -8.78 7.55
N SER A 164 -20.41 -8.87 8.43
CA SER A 164 -20.74 -7.83 9.40
C SER A 164 -19.83 -7.85 10.62
N SER A 165 -19.23 -9.01 10.91
CA SER A 165 -18.34 -9.24 12.04
C SER A 165 -17.29 -10.32 11.72
N THR A 166 -16.18 -10.28 12.45
CA THR A 166 -15.14 -11.32 12.50
C THR A 166 -15.51 -12.49 13.42
N ASP A 167 -16.59 -12.37 14.19
CA ASP A 167 -17.04 -13.36 15.18
C ASP A 167 -17.92 -14.46 14.57
N GLU A 168 -18.26 -14.34 13.28
CA GLU A 168 -19.06 -15.33 12.56
C GLU A 168 -18.23 -16.61 12.28
N THR A 169 -18.86 -17.78 12.42
CA THR A 169 -18.17 -19.06 12.16
C THR A 169 -18.00 -19.31 10.67
N ILE A 170 -16.76 -19.44 10.21
CA ILE A 170 -16.41 -19.80 8.82
C ILE A 170 -16.57 -21.33 8.59
N PRO A 171 -17.05 -21.79 7.41
CA PRO A 171 -17.60 -21.02 6.30
C PRO A 171 -19.06 -20.66 6.54
N VAL A 172 -19.42 -19.42 6.19
CA VAL A 172 -20.80 -18.95 6.31
C VAL A 172 -21.52 -19.20 4.97
N THR A 173 -22.54 -20.07 4.98
CA THR A 173 -23.21 -20.55 3.76
C THR A 173 -24.57 -19.90 3.49
N SER A 174 -25.07 -19.06 4.39
CA SER A 174 -26.33 -18.33 4.25
C SER A 174 -26.11 -16.82 4.20
N GLY A 175 -26.94 -16.11 3.42
CA GLY A 175 -26.90 -14.65 3.33
C GLY A 175 -25.56 -14.12 2.84
N GLN A 176 -25.01 -14.74 1.79
CA GLN A 176 -23.75 -14.30 1.19
C GLN A 176 -23.91 -12.91 0.55
N GLN A 177 -22.86 -12.11 0.67
CA GLN A 177 -22.78 -10.75 0.13
C GLN A 177 -21.48 -10.66 -0.67
N LEU A 178 -21.51 -11.21 -1.87
CA LEU A 178 -20.35 -11.44 -2.71
C LEU A 178 -19.91 -10.14 -3.40
N TYR A 179 -18.62 -9.83 -3.28
CA TYR A 179 -17.98 -8.68 -3.88
C TYR A 179 -16.66 -9.07 -4.58
N PRO A 180 -16.40 -8.54 -5.80
CA PRO A 180 -15.18 -8.84 -6.51
C PRO A 180 -13.99 -8.02 -5.98
N ALA A 181 -12.79 -8.59 -6.10
CA ALA A 181 -11.52 -7.89 -5.98
C ALA A 181 -10.59 -8.36 -7.09
N TYR A 182 -10.05 -7.45 -7.89
CA TYR A 182 -9.22 -7.81 -9.04
C TYR A 182 -7.74 -7.81 -8.68
N VAL A 183 -6.99 -8.78 -9.23
CA VAL A 183 -5.52 -8.86 -9.04
C VAL A 183 -4.85 -7.58 -9.53
N SER A 184 -5.35 -6.99 -10.62
CA SER A 184 -4.89 -5.73 -11.22
C SER A 184 -5.03 -4.52 -10.29
N SER A 185 -5.96 -4.58 -9.34
CA SER A 185 -6.33 -3.45 -8.48
C SER A 185 -5.78 -3.55 -7.06
N LEU A 186 -5.40 -4.75 -6.62
CA LEU A 186 -4.80 -4.99 -5.31
C LEU A 186 -3.35 -4.49 -5.28
N ILE A 187 -3.13 -3.37 -4.60
CA ILE A 187 -1.80 -2.79 -4.40
C ILE A 187 -1.09 -3.37 -3.17
N TYR A 188 -1.84 -4.03 -2.27
CA TYR A 188 -1.29 -4.61 -1.06
C TYR A 188 -2.05 -5.88 -0.64
N VAL A 189 -1.30 -6.95 -0.34
CA VAL A 189 -1.84 -8.16 0.27
C VAL A 189 -0.94 -8.59 1.41
N SER A 190 -1.54 -8.90 2.56
CA SER A 190 -0.86 -9.58 3.65
C SER A 190 -1.66 -10.78 4.13
N LEU A 191 -0.99 -11.91 4.32
CA LEU A 191 -1.62 -13.13 4.81
C LEU A 191 -1.27 -13.33 6.28
N ARG A 192 -2.26 -13.77 7.06
CA ARG A 192 -2.03 -14.21 8.43
C ARG A 192 -1.06 -15.37 8.43
N THR A 193 -0.12 -15.40 9.38
CA THR A 193 0.75 -16.56 9.56
C THR A 193 0.27 -17.45 10.71
N THR A 194 0.91 -18.60 10.90
CA THR A 194 0.75 -19.44 12.10
C THR A 194 1.30 -18.78 13.39
N SER A 195 1.87 -17.57 13.27
CA SER A 195 2.23 -16.69 14.40
C SER A 195 1.27 -15.50 14.52
N ASP A 196 1.54 -14.59 15.45
CA ASP A 196 0.72 -13.38 15.65
C ASP A 196 0.98 -12.29 14.59
N ALA A 197 1.90 -12.51 13.64
CA ALA A 197 2.23 -11.56 12.58
C ALA A 197 1.65 -11.97 11.22
N ASN A 198 1.65 -11.02 10.27
CA ASN A 198 1.30 -11.27 8.89
C ASN A 198 2.57 -11.39 8.03
N THR A 199 2.38 -11.86 6.81
CA THR A 199 3.39 -11.84 5.76
C THR A 199 2.83 -11.16 4.53
N ALA A 200 3.51 -10.13 4.04
CA ALA A 200 3.15 -9.47 2.80
C ALA A 200 3.51 -10.37 1.60
N ILE A 201 2.70 -10.27 0.56
CA ILE A 201 2.80 -11.07 -0.66
C ILE A 201 2.24 -10.26 -1.83
N SER A 202 2.72 -10.52 -3.04
CA SER A 202 2.12 -9.96 -4.25
C SER A 202 0.70 -10.49 -4.48
N ALA A 203 -0.17 -9.66 -5.06
CA ALA A 203 -1.54 -10.07 -5.41
C ALA A 203 -1.55 -11.26 -6.39
N ALA A 204 -0.61 -11.29 -7.34
CA ALA A 204 -0.44 -12.39 -8.28
C ALA A 204 -0.09 -13.71 -7.56
N LYS A 205 0.81 -13.67 -6.58
CA LYS A 205 1.17 -14.87 -5.83
C LYS A 205 0.03 -15.32 -4.92
N TYR A 206 -0.70 -14.41 -4.30
CA TYR A 206 -1.90 -14.76 -3.54
C TYR A 206 -2.95 -15.45 -4.44
N PHE A 207 -3.16 -14.93 -5.65
CA PHE A 207 -4.07 -15.52 -6.64
C PHE A 207 -3.63 -16.93 -7.04
N GLU A 208 -2.35 -17.14 -7.35
CA GLU A 208 -1.79 -18.47 -7.68
C GLU A 208 -2.08 -19.51 -6.58
N LEU A 209 -1.85 -19.11 -5.32
CA LEU A 209 -2.06 -19.99 -4.16
C LEU A 209 -3.55 -20.31 -3.96
N ALA A 210 -4.40 -19.29 -4.04
CA ALA A 210 -5.85 -19.44 -3.90
C ALA A 210 -6.45 -20.29 -5.03
N GLN A 211 -6.02 -20.07 -6.28
CA GLN A 211 -6.43 -20.87 -7.45
C GLN A 211 -5.99 -22.33 -7.33
N SER A 212 -4.83 -22.56 -6.72
CA SER A 212 -4.32 -23.92 -6.43
C SER A 212 -5.05 -24.61 -5.27
N ASN A 213 -6.07 -23.99 -4.67
CA ASN A 213 -6.78 -24.47 -3.49
C ASN A 213 -5.87 -24.79 -2.30
N ILE A 214 -4.75 -24.05 -2.18
CA ILE A 214 -3.85 -24.17 -1.03
C ILE A 214 -4.50 -23.41 0.12
N ALA A 215 -4.79 -24.09 1.23
CA ALA A 215 -5.31 -23.44 2.43
C ALA A 215 -4.19 -22.83 3.29
N GLU A 216 -3.05 -23.50 3.37
CA GLU A 216 -1.89 -23.11 4.14
C GLU A 216 -0.62 -23.36 3.33
N PHE A 217 0.27 -22.37 3.25
CA PHE A 217 1.51 -22.43 2.49
C PHE A 217 2.72 -22.25 3.41
N VAL A 218 3.65 -23.21 3.40
CA VAL A 218 4.89 -23.13 4.18
C VAL A 218 5.80 -22.04 3.60
N ILE A 219 6.08 -21.01 4.40
CA ILE A 219 6.88 -19.87 3.97
C ILE A 219 8.34 -20.30 3.80
N PRO A 220 8.97 -20.09 2.63
CA PRO A 220 10.33 -20.56 2.36
C PRO A 220 11.34 -20.06 3.40
N LYS A 221 12.22 -20.95 3.85
CA LYS A 221 13.30 -20.65 4.81
C LYS A 221 12.82 -20.22 6.21
N THR A 222 11.55 -20.46 6.54
CA THR A 222 11.00 -20.24 7.88
C THR A 222 10.33 -21.50 8.41
N ASP A 223 9.93 -21.49 9.69
CA ASP A 223 9.08 -22.50 10.31
C ASP A 223 7.60 -22.05 10.39
N LEU A 224 7.25 -20.96 9.69
CA LEU A 224 5.91 -20.41 9.63
C LEU A 224 5.19 -20.84 8.36
N SER A 225 3.86 -20.86 8.44
CA SER A 225 3.02 -20.97 7.26
C SER A 225 2.11 -19.75 7.14
N ALA A 226 1.79 -19.36 5.91
CA ALA A 226 0.77 -18.38 5.59
C ALA A 226 -0.57 -19.08 5.41
N LEU A 227 -1.63 -18.55 6.03
CA LEU A 227 -3.02 -18.96 5.82
C LEU A 227 -3.56 -18.23 4.60
N VAL A 228 -3.79 -18.98 3.52
CA VAL A 228 -4.25 -18.47 2.23
C VAL A 228 -5.77 -18.42 2.19
N THR A 229 -6.45 -19.42 2.77
CA THR A 229 -7.92 -19.47 2.89
C THR A 229 -8.33 -19.81 4.33
N GLY A 230 -9.62 -19.82 4.63
CA GLY A 230 -10.11 -20.19 5.97
C GLY A 230 -9.91 -19.10 7.04
N THR A 231 -9.54 -17.88 6.65
CA THR A 231 -9.39 -16.73 7.54
C THR A 231 -10.17 -15.53 7.00
N TYR A 232 -10.62 -14.65 7.90
CA TYR A 232 -11.12 -13.34 7.50
C TYR A 232 -9.98 -12.42 7.04
N MET A 233 -10.33 -11.52 6.13
CA MET A 233 -9.47 -10.48 5.56
C MET A 233 -10.09 -9.12 5.84
N LEU A 234 -9.28 -8.15 6.24
CA LEU A 234 -9.64 -6.74 6.22
C LEU A 234 -9.45 -6.24 4.78
N LEU A 235 -10.52 -5.76 4.18
CA LEU A 235 -10.53 -5.23 2.83
C LEU A 235 -10.58 -3.71 2.89
N THR A 236 -9.67 -3.04 2.19
CA THR A 236 -9.75 -1.58 1.97
C THR A 236 -10.37 -1.33 0.61
N VAL A 237 -11.50 -0.62 0.59
CA VAL A 237 -12.22 -0.24 -0.62
C VAL A 237 -12.04 1.25 -0.86
N ILE A 238 -11.68 1.62 -2.10
CA ILE A 238 -11.65 3.00 -2.59
C ILE A 238 -12.28 3.03 -3.98
N ASP A 239 -13.23 3.94 -4.19
CA ASP A 239 -13.98 4.13 -5.44
C ASP A 239 -14.59 2.81 -5.96
N GLY A 240 -15.20 2.03 -5.06
CA GLY A 240 -15.75 0.71 -5.38
C GLY A 240 -14.72 -0.38 -5.63
N THR A 241 -13.43 -0.12 -5.53
CA THR A 241 -12.38 -1.09 -5.83
C THR A 241 -11.68 -1.56 -4.56
N VAL A 242 -11.54 -2.88 -4.39
CA VAL A 242 -10.71 -3.44 -3.31
C VAL A 242 -9.24 -3.24 -3.67
N ILE A 243 -8.56 -2.37 -2.93
CA ILE A 243 -7.15 -2.03 -3.16
C ILE A 243 -6.19 -2.76 -2.21
N ALA A 244 -6.67 -3.23 -1.06
CA ALA A 244 -5.86 -4.00 -0.12
C ALA A 244 -6.67 -5.12 0.52
N ALA A 245 -6.00 -6.25 0.80
CA ALA A 245 -6.57 -7.39 1.50
C ALA A 245 -5.57 -7.93 2.54
N GLU A 246 -5.94 -7.85 3.82
CA GLU A 246 -5.02 -8.15 4.93
C GLU A 246 -5.60 -9.18 5.89
N GLY A 247 -4.89 -10.28 6.13
CA GLY A 247 -5.36 -11.35 7.01
C GLY A 247 -5.58 -10.87 8.45
N ILE A 248 -6.76 -11.16 9.00
CA ILE A 248 -7.13 -10.78 10.36
C ILE A 248 -6.76 -11.88 11.35
N ASN A 249 -6.12 -11.50 12.45
CA ASN A 249 -6.03 -12.35 13.64
C ASN A 249 -7.36 -12.31 14.39
N ALA A 250 -8.29 -13.21 14.04
CA ALA A 250 -9.44 -13.46 14.89
C ALA A 250 -8.94 -14.10 16.20
N ASN A 251 -9.25 -13.47 17.33
CA ASN A 251 -8.90 -13.91 18.68
C ASN A 251 -9.79 -15.08 19.14
#